data_AF-A0A9Q3BIY7-F1
#
_entry.id   AF-A0A9Q3BIY7-F1
#
_cell.length_a   1.000
_cell.length_b   1.000
_cell.length_c   1.000
_cell.angle_alpha   90.00
_cell.angle_beta   90.00
_cell.angle_gamma   90.00
#
_symmetry.space_group_name_H-M   'P 1'
#
loop_
_entity.id
_entity.type
_entity.pdbx_description
1 polymer ?
#
loop_
_entity_poly.entity_id
_entity_poly.type
_entity_poly.pdbx_seq_one_letter_code
_entity_poly.pdbx_strand_id
1 'polypeptide(L)'
;MAAALAGAPEASKSANLAHSNQPLVSQAAPSFLKMMEKMTQFMGKLTQSVASRENSKSPVSRTPSMRTPDSFDGTQPCKLRGFIQSCQLIFHNDPKNFFSNRKKFLYSTSFLTGRDGK
;
A
#
# COMPACT_ATOMS: atom_id res chain seq x y z
N MET A 1 -84.52 50.14 -6.69
CA MET A 1 -84.63 49.29 -5.48
C MET A 1 -83.21 48.91 -5.10
N ALA A 2 -82.57 49.69 -4.20
CA ALA A 2 -82.38 49.41 -2.76
C ALA A 2 -81.39 48.25 -2.54
N ALA A 3 -80.35 48.29 -1.70
CA ALA A 3 -79.71 49.28 -0.83
C ALA A 3 -78.40 48.66 -0.28
N ALA A 4 -77.54 49.51 0.31
CA ALA A 4 -76.68 49.25 1.49
C ALA A 4 -75.57 48.15 1.40
N LEU A 5 -74.28 48.50 1.46
CA LEU A 5 -73.44 48.84 2.63
C LEU A 5 -72.94 47.65 3.48
N ALA A 6 -71.64 47.74 3.77
CA ALA A 6 -70.91 47.30 4.97
C ALA A 6 -70.15 45.94 4.95
N GLY A 7 -68.88 46.03 5.35
CA GLY A 7 -68.29 45.13 6.35
C GLY A 7 -67.29 44.08 5.85
N ALA A 8 -65.99 44.37 5.94
CA ALA A 8 -64.93 43.38 6.18
C ALA A 8 -64.99 42.88 7.64
N PRO A 9 -64.08 42.01 8.14
CA PRO A 9 -63.11 41.12 7.50
C PRO A 9 -63.30 39.65 7.99
N GLU A 10 -62.51 38.70 7.49
CA GLU A 10 -61.85 37.67 8.33
C GLU A 10 -61.13 36.63 7.48
N ALA A 11 -59.99 36.21 8.00
CA ALA A 11 -58.96 35.46 7.33
C ALA A 11 -59.35 34.00 7.07
N SER A 12 -58.90 33.41 5.96
CA SER A 12 -58.59 31.98 5.92
C SER A 12 -57.61 31.64 4.80
N LYS A 13 -56.38 31.47 5.25
CA LYS A 13 -55.18 30.91 4.63
C LYS A 13 -55.51 29.72 3.71
N SER A 14 -55.24 29.87 2.41
CA SER A 14 -55.17 28.77 1.44
C SER A 14 -54.08 29.05 0.41
N ALA A 15 -52.94 28.40 0.58
CA ALA A 15 -51.97 28.08 -0.48
C ALA A 15 -51.04 26.99 0.11
N ASN A 16 -51.46 25.73 0.00
CA ASN A 16 -50.98 24.76 -0.99
C ASN A 16 -49.51 24.34 -0.83
N LEU A 17 -49.32 23.03 -0.81
CA LEU A 17 -48.14 22.27 -0.43
C LEU A 17 -46.85 22.78 -1.08
N ALA A 18 -45.87 23.13 -0.25
CA ALA A 18 -44.48 23.24 -0.67
C ALA A 18 -43.89 21.83 -0.86
N HIS A 19 -43.74 21.48 -2.14
CA HIS A 19 -42.68 20.67 -2.72
C HIS A 19 -41.79 19.87 -1.76
N SER A 20 -42.01 18.55 -1.83
CA SER A 20 -41.05 17.49 -1.53
C SER A 20 -39.64 17.86 -1.99
N ASN A 21 -38.71 17.91 -1.02
CA ASN A 21 -37.30 17.64 -1.22
C ASN A 21 -36.75 17.04 0.08
N GLN A 22 -37.07 15.78 0.33
CA GLN A 22 -36.35 14.98 1.33
C GLN A 22 -34.95 14.68 0.77
N PRO A 23 -33.85 15.07 1.44
CA PRO A 23 -32.54 14.55 1.10
C PRO A 23 -32.54 13.05 1.45
N LEU A 24 -32.14 12.22 0.49
CA LEU A 24 -31.91 10.80 0.67
C LEU A 24 -30.76 10.61 1.68
N VAL A 25 -31.09 10.65 2.98
CA VAL A 25 -30.18 10.21 4.02
C VAL A 25 -30.14 8.69 3.93
N SER A 26 -29.18 8.17 3.16
CA SER A 26 -28.86 6.74 3.16
C SER A 26 -28.56 6.33 4.59
N GLN A 27 -29.53 5.65 5.20
CA GLN A 27 -29.40 4.98 6.49
C GLN A 27 -28.40 3.83 6.32
N ALA A 28 -27.11 4.15 6.44
CA ALA A 28 -26.08 3.14 6.56
C ALA A 28 -26.36 2.34 7.84
N ALA A 29 -26.58 1.03 7.69
CA ALA A 29 -26.82 0.16 8.83
C ALA A 29 -25.69 0.33 9.87
N PRO A 30 -26.00 0.30 11.18
CA PRO A 30 -24.99 0.47 12.23
C PRO A 30 -23.84 -0.55 12.13
N SER A 31 -24.08 -1.70 11.48
CA SER A 31 -23.07 -2.70 11.13
C SER A 31 -22.04 -2.21 10.11
N PHE A 32 -22.46 -1.46 9.10
CA PHE A 32 -21.57 -0.91 8.07
C PHE A 32 -20.64 0.15 8.65
N LEU A 33 -21.16 1.04 9.50
CA LEU A 33 -20.34 2.05 10.18
C LEU A 33 -19.29 1.41 11.08
N LYS A 34 -19.67 0.35 11.81
CA LYS A 34 -18.74 -0.40 12.67
C LYS A 34 -17.70 -1.19 11.88
N MET A 35 -18.03 -1.64 10.68
CA MET A 35 -17.09 -2.26 9.74
C MET A 35 -16.08 -1.24 9.21
N MET A 36 -16.55 -0.05 8.81
CA MET A 36 -15.69 1.05 8.34
C MET A 36 -14.75 1.57 9.43
N GLU A 37 -15.22 1.65 10.68
CA GLU A 37 -14.38 2.00 11.82
C GLU A 37 -13.25 0.99 12.02
N LYS A 38 -13.56 -0.31 12.00
CA LYS A 38 -12.55 -1.37 12.12
C LYS A 38 -11.55 -1.36 10.96
N MET A 39 -12.01 -1.12 9.74
CA MET A 39 -11.15 -1.00 8.55
C MET A 39 -10.20 0.20 8.68
N THR A 40 -10.70 1.33 9.17
CA THR A 40 -9.90 2.54 9.41
C THR A 40 -8.84 2.32 10.49
N GLN A 41 -9.19 1.64 11.59
CA GLN A 41 -8.23 1.28 12.64
C GLN A 41 -7.16 0.29 12.13
N PHE A 42 -7.55 -0.68 11.29
CA PHE A 42 -6.62 -1.63 10.69
C PHE A 42 -5.64 -0.93 9.74
N MET A 43 -6.14 -0.05 8.87
CA MET A 43 -5.29 0.77 8.00
C MET A 43 -4.36 1.69 8.80
N GLY A 44 -4.83 2.31 9.89
CA GLY A 44 -3.99 3.14 10.75
C GLY A 44 -2.82 2.38 11.38
N LYS A 45 -3.03 1.11 11.78
CA LYS A 45 -1.98 0.22 12.30
C LYS A 45 -0.98 -0.17 11.20
N LEU A 46 -1.44 -0.39 9.97
CA LEU A 46 -0.56 -0.62 8.83
C LEU A 46 0.27 0.62 8.48
N THR A 47 -0.32 1.81 8.54
CA THR A 47 0.36 3.07 8.25
C THR A 47 1.45 3.39 9.28
N GLN A 48 1.24 3.11 10.57
CA GLN A 48 2.31 3.26 11.59
C GLN A 48 3.49 2.30 11.36
N SER A 49 3.23 1.08 10.85
CA SER A 49 4.28 0.12 10.52
C SER A 49 5.17 0.59 9.35
N VAL A 50 4.61 1.33 8.38
CA VAL A 50 5.38 1.87 7.24
C VAL A 50 6.01 3.22 7.52
N ALA A 51 5.38 4.09 8.33
CA ALA A 51 5.90 5.42 8.67
C ALA A 51 7.09 5.36 9.66
N SER A 52 7.21 4.29 10.46
CA SER A 52 8.34 4.11 11.39
C SER A 52 9.61 3.58 10.72
N ARG A 53 9.60 3.37 9.40
CA ARG A 53 10.76 2.85 8.66
C ARG A 53 11.78 3.94 8.28
N GLU A 54 11.48 5.22 8.49
CA GLU A 54 12.33 6.32 8.02
C GLU A 54 13.41 6.78 9.02
N ASN A 55 13.44 6.30 10.27
CA ASN A 55 14.45 6.77 11.22
C ASN A 55 15.08 5.73 12.16
N SER A 56 15.01 4.44 11.83
CA SER A 56 15.88 3.47 12.49
C SER A 56 17.06 3.17 11.57
N LYS A 57 18.26 3.57 12.01
CA LYS A 57 19.50 2.87 11.64
C LYS A 57 19.28 1.42 12.07
N SER A 58 18.64 0.63 11.21
CA SER A 58 18.43 -0.78 11.45
C SER A 58 19.81 -1.33 11.78
N PRO A 59 19.98 -2.10 12.88
CA PRO A 59 21.24 -2.77 13.10
C PRO A 59 21.48 -3.55 11.82
N VAL A 60 22.59 -3.24 11.12
CA VAL A 60 23.02 -4.01 9.96
C VAL A 60 23.25 -5.39 10.53
N SER A 61 22.25 -6.25 10.41
CA SER A 61 22.31 -7.64 10.84
C SER A 61 23.24 -8.30 9.85
N ARG A 62 24.53 -8.06 10.06
CA ARG A 62 25.59 -8.73 9.33
C ARG A 62 25.54 -10.15 9.82
N THR A 63 24.93 -11.00 9.03
CA THR A 63 24.95 -12.43 9.33
C THR A 63 26.42 -12.86 9.34
N PRO A 64 26.89 -13.52 10.41
CA PRO A 64 28.27 -13.94 10.51
C PRO A 64 28.60 -14.88 9.34
N SER A 65 29.57 -14.46 8.52
CA SER A 65 30.10 -15.16 7.35
C SER A 65 29.04 -15.83 6.46
N MET A 66 28.43 -15.06 5.56
CA MET A 66 27.65 -15.64 4.48
C MET A 66 28.48 -16.65 3.68
N ARG A 67 27.87 -17.80 3.36
CA ARG A 67 28.46 -18.78 2.44
C ARG A 67 28.57 -18.15 1.05
N THR A 68 29.68 -18.43 0.37
CA THR A 68 29.88 -18.03 -1.03
C THR A 68 28.82 -18.68 -1.92
N PRO A 69 28.41 -18.05 -3.03
CA PRO A 69 27.51 -18.66 -4.01
C PRO A 69 28.12 -19.95 -4.55
N ASP A 70 27.26 -20.92 -4.87
CA ASP A 70 27.67 -22.04 -5.70
C ASP A 70 28.03 -21.55 -7.10
N SER A 71 29.03 -22.18 -7.72
CA SER A 71 29.38 -21.87 -9.11
C SER A 71 28.25 -22.29 -10.05
N PHE A 72 27.93 -21.44 -11.02
CA PHE A 72 26.91 -21.70 -12.03
C PHE A 72 27.56 -21.99 -13.38
N ASP A 73 27.41 -23.24 -13.83
CA ASP A 73 28.03 -23.79 -15.05
C ASP A 73 27.14 -23.69 -16.31
N GLY A 74 25.92 -23.15 -16.16
CA GLY A 74 24.95 -23.07 -17.25
C GLY A 74 24.29 -24.41 -17.63
N THR A 75 24.61 -25.53 -16.98
CA THR A 75 24.05 -26.85 -17.35
C THR A 75 22.62 -27.05 -16.85
N GLN A 76 22.29 -26.47 -15.70
CA GLN A 76 21.00 -26.63 -15.04
C GLN A 76 20.32 -25.26 -14.86
N PRO A 77 19.40 -24.87 -15.76
CA PRO A 77 18.69 -23.58 -15.67
C PRO A 77 17.96 -23.37 -14.34
N CYS A 78 17.49 -24.45 -13.69
CA CYS A 78 16.83 -24.38 -12.39
C CYS A 78 17.74 -23.83 -11.26
N LYS A 79 19.07 -23.98 -11.37
CA LYS A 79 20.04 -23.44 -10.40
C LYS A 79 20.30 -21.96 -10.56
N LEU A 80 19.98 -21.36 -11.72
CA LEU A 80 20.22 -19.94 -12.00
C LEU A 80 19.53 -19.03 -10.98
N ARG A 81 18.28 -19.36 -10.63
CA ARG A 81 17.52 -18.58 -9.65
C ARG A 81 18.18 -18.60 -8.27
N GLY A 82 18.60 -19.78 -7.81
CA GLY A 82 19.29 -19.93 -6.53
C GLY A 82 20.63 -19.17 -6.50
N PHE A 83 21.39 -19.26 -7.59
CA PHE A 83 22.62 -18.50 -7.78
C PHE A 83 22.38 -16.98 -7.65
N ILE A 84 21.42 -16.42 -8.40
CA ILE A 84 21.10 -14.99 -8.34
C ILE A 84 20.65 -14.58 -6.94
N GLN A 85 19.79 -15.37 -6.29
CA GLN A 85 19.31 -15.10 -4.93
C GLN A 85 20.47 -15.07 -3.92
N SER A 86 21.41 -16.01 -4.02
CA SER A 86 22.59 -16.03 -3.14
C SER A 86 23.48 -14.80 -3.34
N CYS A 87 23.73 -14.38 -4.60
CA CYS A 87 24.47 -13.17 -4.90
C CYS A 87 23.78 -11.92 -4.31
N GLN A 88 22.46 -11.81 -4.47
CA GLN A 88 21.69 -10.69 -3.91
C GLN A 88 21.84 -10.63 -2.39
N LEU A 89 21.71 -11.76 -1.70
CA LEU A 89 21.84 -11.81 -0.25
C LEU A 89 23.22 -11.31 0.22
N ILE A 90 24.30 -11.69 -0.49
CA ILE A 90 25.67 -11.23 -0.20
C ILE A 90 25.79 -9.72 -0.38
N PHE A 91 25.24 -9.17 -1.46
CA PHE A 91 25.29 -7.74 -1.73
C PHE A 91 24.55 -6.91 -0.70
N HIS A 92 23.45 -7.43 -0.15
CA HIS A 92 22.69 -6.76 0.92
C HIS A 92 23.35 -6.92 2.29
N ASN A 93 24.04 -8.04 2.53
CA ASN A 93 24.75 -8.29 3.78
C ASN A 93 25.99 -7.38 3.93
N ASP A 94 26.69 -7.11 2.82
CA ASP A 94 27.87 -6.24 2.81
C ASP A 94 27.77 -5.08 1.80
N PRO A 95 26.93 -4.07 2.10
CA PRO A 95 26.76 -2.91 1.23
C PRO A 95 28.04 -2.06 1.14
N LYS A 96 28.97 -2.17 2.10
CA LYS A 96 30.24 -1.43 2.09
C LYS A 96 31.21 -2.02 1.06
N ASN A 97 31.28 -3.34 0.92
CA ASN A 97 32.10 -3.94 -0.14
C ASN A 97 31.39 -3.91 -1.50
N PHE A 98 30.06 -4.07 -1.54
CA PHE A 98 29.27 -4.12 -2.76
C PHE A 98 28.48 -2.84 -3.06
N PHE A 99 29.09 -1.66 -2.84
CA PHE A 99 28.42 -0.37 -3.08
C PHE A 99 28.18 -0.05 -4.55
N SER A 100 28.98 -0.62 -5.46
CA SER A 100 28.93 -0.33 -6.90
C SER A 100 28.41 -1.54 -7.67
N ASN A 101 27.59 -1.29 -8.69
CA ASN A 101 27.14 -2.32 -9.64
C ASN A 101 28.32 -3.03 -10.32
N ARG A 102 29.46 -2.34 -10.54
CA ARG A 102 30.66 -2.96 -11.10
C ARG A 102 31.22 -4.06 -10.20
N LYS A 103 31.24 -3.83 -8.88
CA LYS A 103 31.73 -4.83 -7.91
C LYS A 103 30.76 -6.01 -7.79
N LYS A 104 29.46 -5.73 -7.78
CA LYS A 104 28.40 -6.76 -7.79
C LYS A 104 28.54 -7.65 -9.03
N PHE A 105 28.69 -7.02 -10.20
CA PHE A 105 28.88 -7.72 -11.47
C PHE A 105 30.14 -8.58 -11.43
N LEU A 106 31.31 -8.01 -11.12
CA LEU A 106 32.58 -8.73 -11.10
C LEU A 106 32.56 -9.94 -10.15
N TYR A 107 31.93 -9.77 -8.98
CA TYR A 107 31.73 -10.85 -8.05
C TYR A 107 30.82 -11.94 -8.62
N SER A 108 29.64 -11.59 -9.14
CA SER A 108 28.75 -12.60 -9.73
C SER A 108 29.43 -13.36 -10.88
N THR A 109 30.19 -12.66 -11.74
CA THR A 109 30.87 -13.28 -12.87
C THR A 109 32.00 -14.22 -12.46
N SER A 110 32.64 -14.03 -11.31
CA SER A 110 33.70 -14.95 -10.86
C SER A 110 33.18 -16.34 -10.48
N PHE A 111 31.87 -16.47 -10.24
CA PHE A 111 31.20 -17.75 -9.98
C PHE A 111 30.44 -18.29 -11.20
N LEU A 112 30.50 -17.57 -12.34
CA LEU A 112 30.04 -18.12 -13.60
C LEU A 112 31.16 -18.94 -14.20
N THR A 113 31.01 -20.25 -14.16
CA THR A 113 31.95 -21.16 -14.82
C THR A 113 31.44 -21.42 -16.22
N GLY A 114 32.02 -20.76 -17.21
CA GLY A 114 31.75 -21.07 -18.61
C GLY A 114 32.28 -22.46 -18.97
N ARG A 115 31.77 -23.03 -20.07
CA ARG A 115 32.47 -24.08 -20.81
C ARG A 115 33.71 -23.48 -21.47
N ASP A 116 34.69 -23.10 -20.68
CA ASP A 116 36.00 -22.70 -21.16
C ASP A 116 36.81 -24.00 -21.32
N GLY A 117 36.65 -24.66 -22.45
CA GLY A 117 37.49 -25.81 -22.84
C GLY A 117 36.74 -27.12 -23.06
N LYS A 118 36.15 -27.27 -24.24
CA LYS A 118 36.27 -28.52 -24.97
C LYS A 118 36.66 -28.21 -26.41
#